data_AF-A0A2V1ZYI4-F1
#
_entry.id   AF-A0A2V1ZYI4-F1
#
_cell.length_a   1.000
_cell.length_b   1.000
_cell.length_c   1.000
_cell.angle_alpha   90.00
_cell.angle_beta   90.00
_cell.angle_gamma   90.00
#
_symmetry.space_group_name_H-M   'P 1'
#
loop_
_entity.id
_entity.type
_entity.pdbx_description
1 polymer ?
#
loop_
_entity_poly.entity_id
_entity_poly.type
_entity_poly.pdbx_seq_one_letter_code
_entity_poly.pdbx_strand_id
1 'polypeptide(L)'
;MANTDGVMSARQSWIGTIQIITAAVCWGTLGIFSTYLNQIGFSGWQITILRIVTAAFLILVMLPKLWPHLIKLRRKQWLGLALQSLIGVLGMSVCYFFAVIYVGAGPAVALLYTAPVFSLLFSAFLLDESITRQSALLALIAVFGVGLTMLGDEAQVNWGILLGLLAGVCYSLYGVLGKRAMHDAHPAPLVFFTSIIISAGVLLLLPETYQTYGRLLSLPLHTWGYALGLSLIGTVVPFALYMKALEKLPATRASVFTIFEPLTAIALAILLLHQSLSWIQYVGVVLILLAALFNAILNGTATRVPRWLKRRQRI
;
A
#
# COMPACT_ATOMS: atom_id res chain seq x y z
N MET A 1 0.65 -33.05 28.66
CA MET A 1 -0.23 -32.77 27.52
C MET A 1 -1.37 -31.90 28.01
N ALA A 2 -1.29 -30.59 27.82
CA ALA A 2 -2.42 -29.68 28.05
C ALA A 2 -2.40 -28.67 26.91
N ASN A 3 -3.51 -28.67 26.17
CA ASN A 3 -3.72 -27.95 24.94
C ASN A 3 -3.92 -26.45 25.25
N THR A 4 -2.90 -25.63 25.03
CA THR A 4 -3.04 -24.16 25.05
C THR A 4 -3.34 -23.67 23.64
N ASP A 5 -4.48 -24.11 23.10
CA ASP A 5 -5.11 -23.41 21.97
C ASP A 5 -5.70 -22.11 22.54
N GLY A 6 -4.86 -21.08 22.58
CA GLY A 6 -5.13 -19.80 23.21
C GLY A 6 -6.33 -19.11 22.60
N VAL A 7 -7.47 -19.17 23.28
CA VAL A 7 -8.58 -18.24 23.07
C VAL A 7 -8.04 -16.85 23.38
N MET A 8 -7.65 -16.12 22.33
CA MET A 8 -7.28 -14.73 22.43
C MET A 8 -8.33 -13.96 23.22
N SER A 9 -7.91 -13.20 24.23
CA SER A 9 -8.90 -12.45 25.02
C SER A 9 -9.61 -11.44 24.13
N ALA A 10 -10.93 -11.29 24.30
CA ALA A 10 -11.74 -10.36 23.52
C ALA A 10 -11.13 -8.95 23.49
N ARG A 11 -10.48 -8.54 24.60
CA ARG A 11 -9.72 -7.28 24.71
C ARG A 11 -8.57 -7.16 23.72
N GLN A 12 -7.79 -8.23 23.48
CA GLN A 12 -6.69 -8.20 22.50
C GLN A 12 -7.21 -8.07 21.07
N SER A 13 -8.32 -8.75 20.73
CA SER A 13 -8.96 -8.61 19.43
C SER A 13 -9.46 -7.18 19.20
N TRP A 14 -10.11 -6.56 20.20
CA TRP A 14 -10.58 -5.17 20.12
C TRP A 14 -9.43 -4.17 19.92
N ILE A 15 -8.33 -4.34 20.68
CA ILE A 15 -7.13 -3.50 20.50
C ILE A 15 -6.56 -3.66 19.09
N GLY A 16 -6.51 -4.89 18.57
CA GLY A 16 -6.07 -5.15 17.20
C GLY A 16 -6.95 -4.43 16.16
N THR A 17 -8.28 -4.45 16.34
CA THR A 17 -9.23 -3.77 15.46
C THR A 17 -9.05 -2.25 15.47
N ILE A 18 -8.85 -1.66 16.64
CA ILE A 18 -8.59 -0.21 16.74
C ILE A 18 -7.28 0.12 16.02
N GLN A 19 -6.22 -0.66 16.23
CA GLN A 19 -4.92 -0.45 15.59
C GLN A 19 -5.00 -0.48 14.06
N ILE A 20 -5.73 -1.43 13.47
CA ILE A 20 -5.87 -1.53 12.02
C ILE A 20 -6.72 -0.39 11.44
N ILE A 21 -7.79 0.02 12.13
CA ILE A 21 -8.62 1.15 11.69
C ILE A 21 -7.81 2.44 11.74
N THR A 22 -7.08 2.69 12.84
CA THR A 22 -6.19 3.86 12.94
C THR A 22 -5.12 3.84 11.85
N ALA A 23 -4.52 2.67 11.57
CA ALA A 23 -3.57 2.53 10.47
C ALA A 23 -4.18 2.90 9.11
N ALA A 24 -5.37 2.39 8.82
CA ALA A 24 -6.08 2.66 7.58
C ALA A 24 -6.43 4.15 7.43
N VAL A 25 -6.96 4.78 8.49
CA VAL A 25 -7.24 6.23 8.53
C VAL A 25 -5.96 7.04 8.26
N CYS A 26 -4.85 6.66 8.90
CA CYS A 26 -3.55 7.28 8.69
C CYS A 26 -3.07 7.15 7.23
N TRP A 27 -3.19 5.99 6.58
CA TRP A 27 -2.87 5.85 5.16
C TRP A 27 -3.74 6.72 4.26
N GLY A 28 -5.02 6.89 4.60
CA GLY A 28 -5.94 7.76 3.88
C GLY A 28 -5.49 9.24 3.83
N THR A 29 -4.62 9.67 4.73
CA THR A 29 -4.06 11.04 4.73
C THR A 29 -2.98 11.29 3.68
N LEU A 30 -2.43 10.23 3.05
CA LEU A 30 -1.33 10.34 2.07
C LEU A 30 -1.65 11.30 0.92
N GLY A 31 -2.86 11.19 0.37
CA GLY A 31 -3.34 12.07 -0.70
C GLY A 31 -3.29 13.54 -0.30
N ILE A 32 -3.75 13.86 0.91
CA ILE A 32 -3.83 15.23 1.44
C ILE A 32 -2.45 15.87 1.55
N PHE A 33 -1.50 15.21 2.22
CA PHE A 33 -0.14 15.73 2.36
C PHE A 33 0.54 15.91 1.00
N SER A 34 0.31 14.97 0.07
CA SER A 34 0.86 15.09 -1.28
C SER A 34 0.24 16.24 -2.08
N THR A 35 -1.06 16.50 -1.94
CA THR A 35 -1.72 17.63 -2.60
C THR A 35 -1.20 18.96 -2.09
N TYR A 36 -1.04 19.14 -0.77
CA TYR A 36 -0.47 20.38 -0.23
C TYR A 36 0.99 20.59 -0.66
N LEU A 37 1.82 19.54 -0.66
CA LEU A 37 3.18 19.64 -1.20
C LEU A 37 3.17 20.00 -2.68
N ASN A 38 2.23 19.46 -3.45
CA ASN A 38 2.09 19.78 -4.86
C ASN A 38 1.66 21.24 -5.11
N GLN A 39 0.76 21.79 -4.29
CA GLN A 39 0.36 23.21 -4.35
C GLN A 39 1.54 24.16 -4.06
N ILE A 40 2.51 23.73 -3.25
CA ILE A 40 3.76 24.46 -2.99
C ILE A 40 4.80 24.23 -4.14
N GLY A 41 4.40 23.46 -5.16
CA GLY A 41 5.12 23.24 -6.40
C GLY A 41 6.06 22.04 -6.40
N PHE A 42 5.92 21.09 -5.46
CA PHE A 42 6.64 19.83 -5.53
C PHE A 42 6.00 18.87 -6.54
N SER A 43 6.81 18.23 -7.38
CA SER A 43 6.31 17.21 -8.32
C SER A 43 6.03 15.88 -7.61
N GLY A 44 5.27 14.97 -8.26
CA GLY A 44 4.98 13.64 -7.70
C GLY A 44 6.23 12.82 -7.40
N TRP A 45 7.28 13.02 -8.22
CA TRP A 45 8.60 12.46 -7.98
C TRP A 45 9.27 13.02 -6.72
N GLN A 46 9.26 14.34 -6.54
CA GLN A 46 9.84 14.98 -5.35
C GLN A 46 9.08 14.59 -4.07
N ILE A 47 7.75 14.49 -4.15
CA ILE A 47 6.91 13.98 -3.04
C ILE A 47 7.28 12.54 -2.69
N THR A 48 7.57 11.70 -3.69
CA THR A 48 8.06 10.33 -3.47
C THR A 48 9.39 10.33 -2.74
N ILE A 49 10.33 11.21 -3.15
CA ILE A 49 11.62 11.39 -2.47
C ILE A 49 11.42 11.78 -1.01
N LEU A 50 10.63 12.83 -0.77
CA LEU A 50 10.35 13.31 0.58
C LEU A 50 9.76 12.19 1.45
N ARG A 51 8.77 11.46 0.93
CA ARG A 51 8.15 10.33 1.63
C ARG A 51 9.16 9.25 2.00
N ILE A 52 9.80 8.65 1.00
CA ILE A 52 10.58 7.42 1.15
C ILE A 52 11.87 7.70 1.90
N VAL A 53 12.59 8.77 1.56
CA VAL A 53 13.87 9.09 2.20
C VAL A 53 13.65 9.52 3.65
N THR A 54 12.65 10.37 3.95
CA THR A 54 12.34 10.74 5.34
C THR A 54 11.84 9.52 6.13
N ALA A 55 10.99 8.66 5.54
CA ALA A 55 10.54 7.43 6.19
C ALA A 55 11.72 6.49 6.49
N ALA A 56 12.70 6.38 5.57
CA ALA A 56 13.90 5.58 5.77
C ALA A 56 14.68 6.05 7.00
N PHE A 57 14.93 7.36 7.13
CA PHE A 57 15.61 7.92 8.31
C PHE A 57 14.83 7.62 9.61
N LEU A 58 13.51 7.74 9.59
CA LEU A 58 12.67 7.47 10.76
C LEU A 58 12.70 5.99 11.18
N ILE A 59 12.72 5.06 10.22
CA ILE A 59 12.72 3.61 10.54
C ILE A 59 14.11 3.06 10.83
N LEU A 60 15.20 3.79 10.62
CA LEU A 60 16.56 3.34 10.97
C LEU A 60 16.68 2.98 12.46
N VAL A 61 15.86 3.58 13.33
CA VAL A 61 15.78 3.19 14.76
C VAL A 61 15.38 1.72 14.97
N MET A 62 14.72 1.10 13.99
CA MET A 62 14.33 -0.31 14.02
C MET A 62 15.47 -1.24 13.58
N LEU A 63 16.54 -0.73 12.97
CA LEU A 63 17.66 -1.50 12.44
C LEU A 63 18.26 -2.47 13.47
N PRO A 64 18.55 -2.10 14.73
CA PRO A 64 19.14 -3.02 15.70
C PRO A 64 18.28 -4.26 15.97
N LYS A 65 16.95 -4.08 15.97
CA LYS A 65 16.00 -5.18 16.20
C LYS A 65 15.90 -6.12 14.99
N LEU A 66 16.04 -5.57 13.79
CA LEU A 66 15.92 -6.32 12.53
C LEU A 66 17.26 -6.89 12.04
N TRP A 67 18.39 -6.40 12.54
CA TRP A 67 19.74 -6.82 12.17
C TRP A 67 19.96 -8.34 12.20
N PRO A 68 19.55 -9.08 13.25
CA PRO A 68 19.76 -10.53 13.31
C PRO A 68 19.01 -11.30 12.21
N HIS A 69 17.94 -10.72 11.66
CA HIS A 69 17.17 -11.29 10.57
C HIS A 69 17.78 -10.93 9.21
N LEU A 70 18.29 -9.70 9.07
CA LEU A 70 18.93 -9.20 7.84
C LEU A 70 20.19 -9.99 7.48
N ILE A 71 21.06 -10.28 8.46
CA ILE A 71 22.32 -11.00 8.22
C ILE A 71 22.12 -12.46 7.80
N LYS A 72 20.93 -13.03 8.07
CA LYS A 72 20.58 -14.41 7.70
C LYS A 72 20.02 -14.52 6.28
N LEU A 73 19.80 -13.40 5.59
CA LEU A 73 19.22 -13.38 4.25
C LEU A 73 20.23 -13.88 3.21
N ARG A 74 19.79 -14.80 2.36
CA ARG A 74 20.57 -15.34 1.24
C ARG A 74 20.55 -14.37 0.06
N ARG A 75 21.58 -14.44 -0.81
CA ARG A 75 21.69 -13.58 -2.01
C ARG A 75 20.46 -13.61 -2.92
N LYS A 76 19.82 -14.79 -3.08
CA LYS A 76 18.57 -14.91 -3.86
C LYS A 76 17.40 -14.15 -3.23
N GLN A 77 17.33 -14.09 -1.90
CA GLN A 77 16.29 -13.36 -1.17
C GLN A 77 16.50 -11.84 -1.32
N TRP A 78 17.75 -11.37 -1.29
CA TRP A 78 18.08 -9.96 -1.54
C TRP A 78 17.64 -9.49 -2.94
N LEU A 79 17.82 -10.32 -3.97
CA LEU A 79 17.35 -9.98 -5.32
C LEU A 79 15.81 -9.86 -5.37
N GLY A 80 15.11 -10.81 -4.74
CA GLY A 80 13.65 -10.77 -4.64
C GLY A 80 13.13 -9.55 -3.88
N LEU A 81 13.76 -9.23 -2.74
CA LEU A 81 13.45 -8.03 -1.97
C LEU A 81 13.77 -6.76 -2.76
N ALA A 82 14.89 -6.68 -3.46
CA ALA A 82 15.23 -5.51 -4.27
C ALA A 82 14.20 -5.26 -5.38
N LEU A 83 13.82 -6.29 -6.14
CA LEU A 83 12.78 -6.18 -7.17
C LEU A 83 11.45 -5.72 -6.57
N GLN A 84 11.03 -6.33 -5.47
CA GLN A 84 9.83 -5.95 -4.74
C GLN A 84 9.90 -4.51 -4.20
N SER A 85 11.05 -4.06 -3.73
CA SER A 85 11.25 -2.70 -3.20
C SER A 85 11.12 -1.67 -4.31
N LEU A 86 11.79 -1.90 -5.44
CA LEU A 86 11.85 -0.95 -6.55
C LEU A 86 10.55 -0.92 -7.35
N ILE A 87 10.00 -2.08 -7.73
CA ILE A 87 8.75 -2.13 -8.48
C ILE A 87 7.57 -1.85 -7.55
N GLY A 88 7.60 -2.45 -6.36
CA GLY A 88 6.46 -2.46 -5.46
C GLY A 88 6.31 -1.19 -4.65
N VAL A 89 7.34 -0.72 -3.94
CA VAL A 89 7.23 0.47 -3.08
C VAL A 89 7.57 1.74 -3.83
N LEU A 90 8.72 1.78 -4.50
CA LEU A 90 9.14 2.97 -5.25
C LEU A 90 8.22 3.21 -6.45
N GLY A 91 8.03 2.19 -7.31
CA GLY A 91 7.14 2.28 -8.47
C GLY A 91 5.71 2.68 -8.10
N MET A 92 5.12 2.05 -7.07
CA MET A 92 3.80 2.41 -6.57
C MET A 92 3.76 3.86 -6.08
N SER A 93 4.74 4.31 -5.29
CA SER A 93 4.75 5.67 -4.75
C SER A 93 4.80 6.71 -5.87
N VAL A 94 5.67 6.51 -6.87
CA VAL A 94 5.81 7.41 -8.01
C VAL A 94 4.49 7.48 -8.78
N CYS A 95 3.96 6.33 -9.19
CA CYS A 95 2.75 6.27 -9.99
C CYS A 95 1.54 6.84 -9.24
N TYR A 96 1.43 6.52 -7.94
CA TYR A 96 0.35 7.02 -7.08
C TYR A 96 0.42 8.54 -6.93
N PHE A 97 1.56 9.12 -6.59
CA PHE A 97 1.64 10.57 -6.39
C PHE A 97 1.48 11.36 -7.67
N PHE A 98 1.97 10.87 -8.82
CA PHE A 98 1.61 11.50 -10.07
C PHE A 98 0.10 11.36 -10.36
N ALA A 99 -0.52 10.21 -10.10
CA ALA A 99 -1.97 10.06 -10.24
C ALA A 99 -2.73 11.05 -9.36
N VAL A 100 -2.35 11.23 -8.10
CA VAL A 100 -2.97 12.22 -7.19
C VAL A 100 -2.90 13.63 -7.78
N ILE A 101 -1.78 14.00 -8.40
CA ILE A 101 -1.61 15.33 -9.01
C ILE A 101 -2.50 15.49 -10.26
N TYR A 102 -2.61 14.46 -11.09
CA TYR A 102 -3.34 14.55 -12.36
C TYR A 102 -4.86 14.38 -12.24
N VAL A 103 -5.33 13.50 -11.34
CA VAL A 103 -6.76 13.16 -11.21
C VAL A 103 -7.33 13.40 -9.82
N GLY A 104 -6.53 13.89 -8.88
CA GLY A 104 -6.94 14.14 -7.50
C GLY A 104 -6.78 12.93 -6.56
N ALA A 105 -6.81 13.21 -5.25
CA ALA A 105 -6.55 12.22 -4.22
C ALA A 105 -7.63 11.12 -4.16
N GLY A 106 -8.91 11.49 -4.27
CA GLY A 106 -10.02 10.52 -4.24
C GLY A 106 -9.94 9.50 -5.38
N PRO A 107 -9.96 9.93 -6.66
CA PRO A 107 -9.85 9.03 -7.80
C PRO A 107 -8.54 8.23 -7.81
N ALA A 108 -7.40 8.83 -7.46
CA ALA A 108 -6.12 8.11 -7.40
C ALA A 108 -6.13 6.94 -6.41
N VAL A 109 -6.73 7.12 -5.23
CA VAL A 109 -6.89 6.03 -4.25
C VAL A 109 -7.85 4.96 -4.76
N ALA A 110 -8.96 5.35 -5.41
CA ALA A 110 -9.87 4.37 -6.00
C ALA A 110 -9.16 3.51 -7.07
N LEU A 111 -8.36 4.13 -7.94
CA LEU A 111 -7.55 3.42 -8.92
C LEU A 111 -6.50 2.51 -8.27
N LEU A 112 -5.87 2.94 -7.17
CA LEU A 112 -4.95 2.09 -6.39
C LEU A 112 -5.66 0.83 -5.86
N TYR A 113 -6.92 0.97 -5.42
CA TYR A 113 -7.73 -0.14 -4.90
C TYR A 113 -8.20 -1.15 -5.94
N THR A 114 -7.77 -1.01 -7.20
CA THR A 114 -7.83 -2.08 -8.21
C THR A 114 -6.75 -3.15 -7.99
N ALA A 115 -5.77 -2.91 -7.13
CA ALA A 115 -4.69 -3.84 -6.83
C ALA A 115 -5.13 -5.28 -6.48
N PRO A 116 -6.23 -5.56 -5.77
CA PRO A 116 -6.69 -6.94 -5.54
C PRO A 116 -6.97 -7.70 -6.85
N VAL A 117 -7.41 -7.00 -7.90
CA VAL A 117 -7.61 -7.58 -9.24
C VAL A 117 -6.30 -8.03 -9.84
N PHE A 118 -5.30 -7.14 -9.84
CA PHE A 118 -3.96 -7.46 -10.35
C PHE A 118 -3.27 -8.51 -9.48
N SER A 119 -3.49 -8.48 -8.17
CA SER A 119 -2.95 -9.46 -7.23
C SER A 119 -3.47 -10.86 -7.52
N LEU A 120 -4.74 -11.01 -7.89
CA LEU A 120 -5.32 -12.29 -8.30
C LEU A 120 -4.63 -12.83 -9.56
N LEU A 121 -4.44 -11.97 -10.57
CA LEU A 121 -3.77 -12.33 -11.82
C LEU A 121 -2.32 -12.74 -11.55
N PHE A 122 -1.56 -11.91 -10.84
CA PHE A 122 -0.15 -12.20 -10.54
C PHE A 122 0.03 -13.38 -9.60
N SER A 123 -0.89 -13.63 -8.66
CA SER A 123 -0.81 -14.84 -7.83
C SER A 123 -1.05 -16.10 -8.67
N ALA A 124 -1.95 -16.06 -9.65
CA ALA A 124 -2.13 -17.17 -10.57
C ALA A 124 -0.89 -17.42 -11.46
N PHE A 125 -0.30 -16.36 -12.02
CA PHE A 125 0.84 -16.47 -12.93
C PHE A 125 2.19 -16.71 -12.24
N LEU A 126 2.44 -16.08 -11.08
CA LEU A 126 3.74 -16.14 -10.40
C LEU A 126 3.79 -17.11 -9.22
N LEU A 127 2.64 -17.50 -8.67
CA LEU A 127 2.53 -18.41 -7.51
C LEU A 127 1.75 -19.70 -7.81
N ASP A 128 1.28 -19.89 -9.05
CA ASP A 128 0.45 -21.04 -9.49
C ASP A 128 -0.80 -21.25 -8.61
N GLU A 129 -1.41 -20.16 -8.13
CA GLU A 129 -2.63 -20.20 -7.32
C GLU A 129 -3.88 -20.27 -8.22
N SER A 130 -4.90 -21.05 -7.81
CA SER A 130 -6.12 -21.22 -8.60
C SER A 130 -7.06 -20.02 -8.47
N ILE A 131 -7.41 -19.39 -9.60
CA ILE A 131 -8.43 -18.33 -9.65
C ILE A 131 -9.82 -18.93 -9.48
N THR A 132 -10.59 -18.44 -8.50
CA THR A 132 -11.99 -18.82 -8.36
C THR A 132 -12.87 -17.97 -9.29
N ARG A 133 -14.00 -18.52 -9.75
CA ARG A 133 -14.99 -17.78 -10.58
C ARG A 133 -15.49 -16.51 -9.88
N GLN A 134 -15.61 -16.55 -8.55
CA GLN A 134 -16.04 -15.41 -7.73
C GLN A 134 -15.00 -14.28 -7.77
N SER A 135 -13.71 -14.60 -7.65
CA SER A 135 -12.63 -13.60 -7.72
C SER A 135 -12.55 -12.94 -9.09
N ALA A 136 -12.80 -13.70 -10.16
CA ALA A 136 -12.86 -13.16 -11.52
C ALA A 136 -14.05 -12.20 -11.71
N LEU A 137 -15.23 -12.54 -11.16
CA LEU A 137 -16.40 -11.65 -11.22
C LEU A 137 -16.16 -10.33 -10.46
N LEU A 138 -15.57 -10.40 -9.27
CA LEU A 138 -15.23 -9.20 -8.49
C LEU A 138 -14.18 -8.34 -9.19
N ALA A 139 -13.23 -8.95 -9.89
CA ALA A 139 -12.29 -8.24 -10.74
C ALA A 139 -12.99 -7.44 -11.86
N LEU A 140 -13.97 -8.05 -12.53
CA LEU A 140 -14.76 -7.36 -13.55
C LEU A 140 -15.57 -6.19 -12.96
N ILE A 141 -16.15 -6.36 -11.78
CA ILE A 141 -16.88 -5.29 -11.08
C ILE A 141 -15.94 -4.12 -10.74
N ALA A 142 -14.73 -4.40 -10.26
CA ALA A 142 -13.75 -3.36 -9.99
C ALA A 142 -13.31 -2.62 -11.27
N VAL A 143 -13.08 -3.34 -12.38
CA VAL A 143 -12.76 -2.73 -13.69
C VAL A 143 -13.92 -1.86 -14.18
N PHE A 144 -15.17 -2.32 -14.02
CA PHE A 144 -16.34 -1.52 -14.35
C PHE A 144 -16.46 -0.27 -13.48
N GLY A 145 -16.20 -0.39 -12.18
CA GLY A 145 -16.14 0.73 -11.24
C GLY A 145 -15.09 1.77 -11.64
N VAL A 146 -13.91 1.35 -12.10
CA VAL A 146 -12.90 2.24 -12.68
C VAL A 146 -13.47 3.00 -13.87
N GLY A 147 -14.12 2.31 -14.80
CA GLY A 147 -14.77 2.94 -15.95
C GLY A 147 -15.76 4.04 -15.54
N LEU A 148 -16.56 3.80 -14.50
CA LEU A 148 -17.49 4.81 -13.98
C LEU A 148 -16.77 6.02 -13.36
N THR A 149 -15.62 5.83 -12.68
CA THR A 149 -14.83 6.96 -12.17
C THR A 149 -14.27 7.86 -13.28
N MET A 150 -14.23 7.36 -14.53
CA MET A 150 -13.76 8.11 -15.68
C MET A 150 -14.87 8.90 -16.39
N LEU A 151 -16.15 8.63 -16.13
CA LEU A 151 -17.31 9.22 -16.84
C LEU A 151 -17.80 10.55 -16.23
N GLY A 152 -16.94 11.28 -15.50
CA GLY A 152 -17.30 12.57 -14.89
C GLY A 152 -17.57 13.69 -15.90
N ASP A 153 -18.10 14.83 -15.42
CA ASP A 153 -18.53 15.96 -16.25
C ASP A 153 -17.36 16.62 -17.05
N GLU A 154 -16.11 16.36 -16.64
CA GLU A 154 -14.89 16.69 -17.37
C GLU A 154 -14.06 15.43 -17.71
N ALA A 155 -14.68 14.43 -18.33
CA ALA A 155 -14.01 13.19 -18.74
C ALA A 155 -12.93 13.44 -19.80
N GLN A 156 -11.70 13.75 -19.36
CA GLN A 156 -10.51 13.67 -20.18
C GLN A 156 -9.70 12.43 -19.82
N VAL A 157 -9.38 11.62 -20.81
CA VAL A 157 -8.41 10.52 -20.65
C VAL A 157 -7.04 11.14 -20.40
N ASN A 158 -6.68 11.26 -19.13
CA ASN A 158 -5.41 11.81 -18.67
C ASN A 158 -4.45 10.68 -18.26
N TRP A 159 -3.15 10.91 -18.44
CA TRP A 159 -2.05 10.07 -17.96
C TRP A 159 -2.20 9.66 -16.49
N GLY A 160 -2.82 10.49 -15.65
CA GLY A 160 -3.09 10.18 -14.25
C GLY A 160 -3.89 8.89 -14.03
N ILE A 161 -4.78 8.52 -14.94
CA ILE A 161 -5.57 7.28 -14.83
C ILE A 161 -4.69 6.06 -15.03
N LEU A 162 -3.87 6.08 -16.09
CA LEU A 162 -2.90 5.03 -16.37
C LEU A 162 -1.91 4.88 -15.21
N LEU A 163 -1.46 6.00 -14.65
CA LEU A 163 -0.57 6.02 -13.49
C LEU A 163 -1.25 5.46 -12.23
N GLY A 164 -2.52 5.76 -11.99
CA GLY A 164 -3.27 5.19 -10.86
C GLY A 164 -3.44 3.68 -10.98
N LEU A 165 -3.76 3.18 -12.19
CA LEU A 165 -3.81 1.74 -12.46
C LEU A 165 -2.45 1.07 -12.31
N LEU A 166 -1.38 1.71 -12.82
CA LEU A 166 -0.01 1.24 -12.67
C LEU A 166 0.42 1.22 -11.20
N ALA A 167 -0.05 2.16 -10.38
CA ALA A 167 0.15 2.11 -8.93
C ALA A 167 -0.51 0.88 -8.30
N GLY A 168 -1.73 0.52 -8.74
CA GLY A 168 -2.40 -0.72 -8.34
C GLY A 168 -1.63 -1.98 -8.74
N VAL A 169 -1.08 -2.00 -9.96
CA VAL A 169 -0.19 -3.06 -10.46
C VAL A 169 1.06 -3.19 -9.57
N CYS A 170 1.77 -2.09 -9.34
CA CYS A 170 2.95 -2.05 -8.46
C CYS A 170 2.61 -2.52 -7.04
N TYR A 171 1.48 -2.08 -6.48
CA TYR A 171 1.04 -2.48 -5.14
C TYR A 171 0.74 -3.98 -5.05
N SER A 172 0.12 -4.55 -6.09
CA SER A 172 -0.11 -5.99 -6.14
C SER A 172 1.19 -6.80 -6.26
N LEU A 173 2.15 -6.32 -7.07
CA LEU A 173 3.47 -6.93 -7.20
C LEU A 173 4.27 -6.83 -5.89
N TYR A 174 4.14 -5.76 -5.12
CA TYR A 174 4.73 -5.64 -3.79
C TYR A 174 4.32 -6.82 -2.90
N GLY A 175 3.03 -7.15 -2.86
CA GLY A 175 2.52 -8.28 -2.08
C GLY A 175 3.00 -9.63 -2.61
N VAL A 176 2.83 -9.88 -3.91
CA VAL A 176 3.15 -11.17 -4.55
C VAL A 176 4.65 -11.46 -4.53
N LEU A 177 5.49 -10.49 -4.89
CA LEU A 177 6.95 -10.64 -4.87
C LEU A 177 7.49 -10.72 -3.45
N GLY A 178 6.90 -10.00 -2.49
CA GLY A 178 7.27 -10.10 -1.08
C GLY A 178 7.02 -11.52 -0.53
N LYS A 179 5.85 -12.09 -0.84
CA LYS A 179 5.51 -13.49 -0.49
C LYS A 179 6.50 -14.48 -1.12
N ARG A 180 6.81 -14.29 -2.41
CA ARG A 180 7.75 -15.16 -3.14
C ARG A 180 9.19 -15.05 -2.63
N ALA A 181 9.65 -13.85 -2.29
CA ALA A 181 11.02 -13.59 -1.84
C ALA A 181 11.29 -14.18 -0.45
N MET A 182 10.29 -14.16 0.44
CA MET A 182 10.45 -14.57 1.83
C MET A 182 9.95 -15.99 2.15
N HIS A 183 9.24 -16.64 1.23
CA HIS A 183 8.89 -18.07 1.28
C HIS A 183 8.34 -18.52 2.66
N ASP A 184 7.34 -17.77 3.16
CA ASP A 184 6.66 -17.91 4.46
C ASP A 184 7.54 -17.76 5.73
N ALA A 185 8.86 -17.53 5.60
CA ALA A 185 9.81 -17.68 6.69
C ALA A 185 10.24 -16.39 7.41
N HIS A 186 9.79 -15.20 6.97
CA HIS A 186 10.25 -13.93 7.55
C HIS A 186 9.13 -12.97 7.97
N PRO A 187 9.36 -12.14 9.01
CA PRO A 187 8.36 -11.21 9.52
C PRO A 187 8.04 -10.12 8.48
N ALA A 188 6.76 -9.79 8.29
CA ALA A 188 6.33 -8.63 7.49
C ALA A 188 7.05 -7.29 7.82
N PRO A 189 7.48 -7.02 9.06
CA PRO A 189 8.34 -5.88 9.37
C PRO A 189 9.67 -5.85 8.60
N LEU A 190 10.27 -7.02 8.34
CA LEU A 190 11.53 -7.12 7.61
C LEU A 190 11.33 -6.66 6.16
N VAL A 191 10.27 -7.15 5.51
CA VAL A 191 9.94 -6.84 4.12
C VAL A 191 9.72 -5.35 3.92
N PHE A 192 8.94 -4.71 4.78
CA PHE A 192 8.71 -3.27 4.72
C PHE A 192 9.98 -2.48 5.00
N PHE A 193 10.74 -2.85 6.03
CA PHE A 193 11.99 -2.19 6.36
C PHE A 193 12.96 -2.24 5.17
N THR A 194 13.19 -3.42 4.60
CA THR A 194 14.07 -3.56 3.42
C THR A 194 13.52 -2.79 2.24
N SER A 195 12.19 -2.75 2.07
CA SER A 195 11.59 -2.04 0.95
C SER A 195 11.84 -0.54 0.99
N ILE A 196 11.60 0.09 2.14
CA ILE A 196 11.85 1.52 2.32
C ILE A 196 13.34 1.83 2.23
N ILE A 197 14.21 1.03 2.87
CA ILE A 197 15.66 1.28 2.87
C ILE A 197 16.27 1.10 1.47
N ILE A 198 15.90 0.06 0.73
CA ILE A 198 16.42 -0.16 -0.64
C ILE A 198 15.93 0.95 -1.57
N SER A 199 14.64 1.30 -1.52
CA SER A 199 14.10 2.40 -2.32
C SER A 199 14.76 3.74 -1.98
N ALA A 200 14.97 4.04 -0.69
CA ALA A 200 15.67 5.25 -0.26
C ALA A 200 17.13 5.25 -0.70
N GLY A 201 17.81 4.10 -0.64
CA GLY A 201 19.19 3.95 -1.11
C GLY A 201 19.34 4.34 -2.58
N VAL A 202 18.43 3.89 -3.45
CA VAL A 202 18.43 4.29 -4.87
C VAL A 202 18.17 5.80 -5.03
N LEU A 203 17.20 6.34 -4.29
CA LEU A 203 16.88 7.77 -4.38
C LEU A 203 18.02 8.66 -3.88
N LEU A 204 18.73 8.27 -2.83
CA LEU A 204 19.87 9.02 -2.28
C LEU A 204 21.06 9.10 -3.23
N LEU A 205 21.15 8.22 -4.23
CA LEU A 205 22.17 8.30 -5.28
C LEU A 205 21.85 9.36 -6.35
N LEU A 206 20.62 9.86 -6.39
CA LEU A 206 20.18 10.81 -7.40
C LEU A 206 20.42 12.27 -6.97
N PRO A 207 21.00 13.13 -7.84
CA PRO A 207 21.19 14.55 -7.54
C PRO A 207 19.90 15.29 -7.18
N GLU A 208 18.79 14.88 -7.80
CA GLU A 208 17.46 15.46 -7.56
C GLU A 208 17.00 15.34 -6.11
N THR A 209 17.46 14.31 -5.37
CA THR A 209 17.14 14.17 -3.95
C THR A 209 17.70 15.34 -3.16
N TYR A 210 18.96 15.71 -3.39
CA TYR A 210 19.60 16.84 -2.72
C TYR A 210 18.97 18.17 -3.12
N GLN A 211 18.57 18.33 -4.39
CA GLN A 211 17.84 19.51 -4.84
C GLN A 211 16.46 19.62 -4.17
N THR A 212 15.77 18.49 -4.02
CA THR A 212 14.44 18.43 -3.38
C THR A 212 14.52 18.86 -1.92
N TYR A 213 15.48 18.32 -1.15
CA TYR A 213 15.68 18.74 0.23
C TYR A 213 16.26 20.16 0.35
N GLY A 214 17.12 20.58 -0.58
CA GLY A 214 17.61 21.96 -0.66
C GLY A 214 16.48 22.97 -0.83
N ARG A 215 15.50 22.66 -1.69
CA ARG A 215 14.26 23.44 -1.82
C ARG A 215 13.40 23.39 -0.56
N LEU A 216 13.26 22.22 0.08
CA LEU A 216 12.49 22.12 1.32
C LEU A 216 13.11 22.95 2.45
N LEU A 217 14.43 23.04 2.50
CA LEU A 217 15.18 23.87 3.46
C LEU A 217 15.01 25.37 3.23
N SER A 218 14.77 25.81 1.99
CA SER A 218 14.51 27.23 1.68
C SER A 218 13.07 27.67 1.92
N LEU A 219 12.16 26.72 2.20
CA LEU A 219 10.76 26.99 2.47
C LEU A 219 10.50 27.19 3.99
N PRO A 220 9.39 27.84 4.36
CA PRO A 220 9.02 28.03 5.76
C PRO A 220 8.90 26.71 6.52
N LEU A 221 9.23 26.75 7.82
CA LEU A 221 9.28 25.57 8.69
C LEU A 221 7.98 24.76 8.72
N HIS A 222 6.81 25.38 8.53
CA HIS A 222 5.54 24.65 8.49
C HIS A 222 5.45 23.64 7.33
N THR A 223 6.20 23.84 6.23
CA THR A 223 6.23 22.93 5.08
C THR A 223 6.81 21.57 5.46
N TRP A 224 7.73 21.55 6.42
CA TRP A 224 8.27 20.31 6.98
C TRP A 224 7.19 19.48 7.65
N GLY A 225 6.14 20.12 8.19
CA GLY A 225 4.98 19.42 8.74
C GLY A 225 4.29 18.52 7.71
N TYR A 226 4.22 18.93 6.45
CA TYR A 226 3.63 18.10 5.38
C TYR A 226 4.54 16.94 4.99
N ALA A 227 5.85 17.17 4.85
CA ALA A 227 6.82 16.11 4.54
C ALA A 227 6.90 15.08 5.68
N LEU A 228 6.98 15.55 6.92
CA LEU A 228 6.98 14.70 8.11
C LEU A 228 5.64 13.99 8.29
N GLY A 229 4.51 14.66 8.05
CA GLY A 229 3.18 14.04 8.06
C GLY A 229 3.07 12.91 7.04
N LEU A 230 3.52 13.15 5.81
CA LEU A 230 3.52 12.15 4.73
C LEU A 230 4.33 10.89 5.09
N SER A 231 5.49 11.05 5.70
CA SER A 231 6.37 9.94 6.08
C SER A 231 5.96 9.28 7.40
N LEU A 232 5.66 10.07 8.43
CA LEU A 232 5.36 9.54 9.76
C LEU A 232 3.92 9.03 9.82
N ILE A 233 2.94 9.91 9.58
CA ILE A 233 1.51 9.60 9.67
C ILE A 233 1.07 8.80 8.45
N GLY A 234 1.58 9.12 7.25
CA GLY A 234 1.20 8.41 6.03
C GLY A 234 1.94 7.09 5.79
N THR A 235 3.02 6.78 6.52
CA THR A 235 3.83 5.58 6.21
C THR A 235 4.31 4.81 7.45
N VAL A 236 5.08 5.41 8.33
CA VAL A 236 5.76 4.69 9.43
C VAL A 236 4.81 4.25 10.54
N VAL A 237 4.01 5.19 11.07
CA VAL A 237 3.02 4.92 12.13
C VAL A 237 1.97 3.90 11.69
N PRO A 238 1.28 4.06 10.54
CA PRO A 238 0.26 3.10 10.13
C PRO A 238 0.85 1.73 9.88
N PHE A 239 2.07 1.63 9.34
CA PHE A 239 2.72 0.33 9.19
C PHE A 239 3.04 -0.33 10.54
N ALA A 240 3.54 0.43 11.52
CA ALA A 240 3.79 -0.08 12.86
C ALA A 240 2.49 -0.57 13.55
N LEU A 241 1.41 0.20 13.41
CA LEU A 241 0.07 -0.16 13.91
C LEU A 241 -0.48 -1.40 13.21
N TYR A 242 -0.36 -1.47 11.88
CA TYR A 242 -0.76 -2.61 11.06
C TYR A 242 -0.04 -3.89 11.49
N MET A 243 1.28 -3.84 11.68
CA MET A 243 2.06 -4.97 12.19
C MET A 243 1.62 -5.40 13.59
N LYS A 244 1.36 -4.44 14.49
CA LYS A 244 0.83 -4.73 15.83
C LYS A 244 -0.58 -5.28 15.81
N ALA A 245 -1.40 -4.92 14.83
CA ALA A 245 -2.71 -5.51 14.62
C ALA A 245 -2.60 -6.96 14.14
N LEU A 246 -1.65 -7.28 13.25
CA LEU A 246 -1.41 -8.65 12.77
C LEU A 246 -0.89 -9.60 13.86
N GLU A 247 -0.22 -9.08 14.90
CA GLU A 247 0.09 -9.87 16.10
C GLU A 247 -1.18 -10.27 16.89
N LYS A 248 -2.31 -9.59 16.66
CA LYS A 248 -3.56 -9.74 17.41
C LYS A 248 -4.77 -10.16 16.58
N LEU A 249 -4.65 -10.19 15.26
CA LEU A 249 -5.75 -10.48 14.35
C LEU A 249 -5.26 -11.35 13.21
N PRO A 250 -6.08 -12.30 12.74
CA PRO A 250 -5.84 -12.94 11.46
C PRO A 250 -5.69 -11.89 10.36
N ALA A 251 -4.73 -12.07 9.45
CA ALA A 251 -4.49 -11.16 8.33
C ALA A 251 -5.75 -10.91 7.49
N THR A 252 -6.61 -11.92 7.34
CA THR A 252 -7.91 -11.82 6.68
C THR A 252 -8.83 -10.79 7.34
N ARG A 253 -8.92 -10.80 8.69
CA ARG A 253 -9.72 -9.81 9.41
C ARG A 253 -9.10 -8.42 9.32
N ALA A 254 -7.78 -8.32 9.42
CA ALA A 254 -7.09 -7.04 9.26
C ALA A 254 -7.32 -6.42 7.87
N SER A 255 -7.25 -7.23 6.81
CA SER A 255 -7.50 -6.81 5.42
C SER A 255 -8.92 -6.25 5.21
N VAL A 256 -9.92 -6.75 5.93
CA VAL A 256 -11.28 -6.19 5.86
C VAL A 256 -11.32 -4.75 6.39
N PHE A 257 -10.61 -4.48 7.49
CA PHE A 257 -10.59 -3.15 8.10
C PHE A 257 -9.74 -2.12 7.34
N THR A 258 -8.90 -2.53 6.38
CA THR A 258 -8.18 -1.55 5.53
C THR A 258 -9.11 -0.80 4.58
N ILE A 259 -10.38 -1.19 4.45
CA ILE A 259 -11.38 -0.41 3.70
C ILE A 259 -11.57 1.02 4.25
N PHE A 260 -11.22 1.27 5.52
CA PHE A 260 -11.25 2.60 6.09
C PHE A 260 -10.25 3.57 5.45
N GLU A 261 -9.19 3.07 4.81
CA GLU A 261 -8.20 3.90 4.12
C GLU A 261 -8.83 4.70 2.96
N PRO A 262 -9.47 4.06 1.97
CA PRO A 262 -10.06 4.78 0.85
C PRO A 262 -11.25 5.62 1.29
N LEU A 263 -12.06 5.13 2.23
CA LEU A 263 -13.15 5.92 2.81
C LEU A 263 -12.63 7.22 3.45
N THR A 264 -11.52 7.13 4.19
CA THR A 264 -10.87 8.30 4.79
C THR A 264 -10.27 9.20 3.71
N ALA A 265 -9.57 8.65 2.72
CA ALA A 265 -8.96 9.43 1.66
C ALA A 265 -9.98 10.25 0.89
N ILE A 266 -11.12 9.64 0.55
CA ILE A 266 -12.22 10.32 -0.16
C ILE A 266 -12.89 11.36 0.73
N ALA A 267 -13.19 11.01 1.99
CA ALA A 267 -13.78 11.95 2.94
C ALA A 267 -12.88 13.19 3.13
N LEU A 268 -11.57 12.98 3.34
CA LEU A 268 -10.62 14.08 3.48
C LEU A 268 -10.44 14.87 2.18
N ALA A 269 -10.49 14.22 1.02
CA ALA A 269 -10.43 14.91 -0.27
C ALA A 269 -11.63 15.85 -0.47
N ILE A 270 -12.83 15.43 -0.07
CA ILE A 270 -14.03 16.27 -0.12
C ILE A 270 -13.95 17.40 0.92
N LEU A 271 -13.60 17.07 2.16
CA LEU A 271 -13.66 18.02 3.28
C LEU A 271 -12.52 19.04 3.30
N LEU A 272 -11.28 18.62 2.98
CA LEU A 272 -10.08 19.44 3.10
C LEU A 272 -9.56 19.98 1.76
N LEU A 273 -9.76 19.23 0.68
CA LEU A 273 -9.34 19.64 -0.66
C LEU A 273 -10.50 20.22 -1.49
N HIS A 274 -11.71 20.26 -0.93
CA HIS A 274 -12.93 20.74 -1.59
C HIS A 274 -13.16 20.08 -2.97
N GLN A 275 -12.76 18.80 -3.12
CA GLN A 275 -12.96 18.06 -4.36
C GLN A 275 -14.43 17.63 -4.49
N SER A 276 -15.08 18.05 -5.57
CA SER A 276 -16.41 17.57 -5.95
C SER A 276 -16.27 16.32 -6.82
N LEU A 277 -16.82 15.20 -6.36
CA LEU A 277 -17.02 14.01 -7.19
C LEU A 277 -18.42 14.08 -7.80
N SER A 278 -18.54 13.79 -9.10
CA SER A 278 -19.86 13.64 -9.72
C SER A 278 -20.54 12.36 -9.21
N TRP A 279 -21.86 12.29 -9.34
CA TRP A 279 -22.63 11.13 -8.88
C TRP A 279 -22.13 9.81 -9.47
N ILE A 280 -21.72 9.80 -10.74
CA ILE A 280 -21.21 8.60 -11.40
C ILE A 280 -19.84 8.17 -10.88
N GLN A 281 -18.99 9.13 -10.49
CA GLN A 281 -17.71 8.85 -9.86
C GLN A 281 -17.89 8.24 -8.48
N TYR A 282 -18.85 8.73 -7.69
CA TYR A 282 -19.21 8.10 -6.41
C TYR A 282 -19.63 6.65 -6.58
N VAL A 283 -20.49 6.36 -7.56
CA VAL A 283 -20.92 4.97 -7.83
C VAL A 283 -19.71 4.11 -8.23
N GLY A 284 -18.82 4.61 -9.09
CA GLY A 284 -17.61 3.90 -9.50
C GLY A 284 -16.69 3.57 -8.31
N VAL A 285 -16.44 4.55 -7.46
CA VAL A 285 -15.67 4.38 -6.21
C VAL A 285 -16.29 3.30 -5.33
N VAL A 286 -17.60 3.38 -5.06
CA VAL A 286 -18.30 2.41 -4.21
C VAL A 286 -18.20 0.99 -4.77
N LEU A 287 -18.32 0.82 -6.09
CA LEU A 287 -18.17 -0.49 -6.72
C LEU A 287 -16.76 -1.06 -6.55
N ILE A 288 -15.71 -0.24 -6.71
CA ILE A 288 -14.31 -0.68 -6.50
C ILE A 288 -14.12 -1.14 -5.05
N LEU A 289 -14.60 -0.35 -4.08
CA LEU A 289 -14.45 -0.66 -2.66
C LEU A 289 -15.21 -1.92 -2.26
N LEU A 290 -16.43 -2.11 -2.75
CA LEU A 290 -17.21 -3.32 -2.52
C LEU A 290 -16.54 -4.54 -3.16
N ALA A 291 -16.06 -4.41 -4.40
CA ALA A 291 -15.36 -5.49 -5.08
C ALA A 291 -14.10 -5.92 -4.31
N ALA A 292 -13.30 -4.96 -3.86
CA ALA A 292 -12.12 -5.20 -3.04
C ALA A 292 -12.47 -5.86 -1.69
N LEU A 293 -13.52 -5.37 -1.02
CA LEU A 293 -14.00 -5.92 0.25
C LEU A 293 -14.47 -7.37 0.11
N PHE A 294 -15.35 -7.65 -0.84
CA PHE A 294 -15.83 -9.02 -1.08
C PHE A 294 -14.67 -9.94 -1.48
N ASN A 295 -13.71 -9.44 -2.25
CA ASN A 295 -12.53 -10.22 -2.62
C ASN A 295 -11.69 -10.57 -1.39
N ALA A 296 -11.45 -9.61 -0.50
CA ALA A 296 -10.74 -9.82 0.76
C ALA A 296 -11.45 -10.83 1.67
N ILE A 297 -12.78 -10.78 1.76
CA ILE A 297 -13.58 -11.73 2.56
C ILE A 297 -13.54 -13.13 1.96
N LEU A 298 -13.79 -13.26 0.65
CA LEU A 298 -13.89 -14.57 -0.01
C LEU A 298 -12.51 -15.25 -0.14
N ASN A 299 -11.48 -14.51 -0.57
CA ASN A 299 -10.15 -15.08 -0.80
C ASN A 299 -9.28 -15.10 0.47
N GLY A 300 -9.60 -14.31 1.49
CA GLY A 300 -8.96 -14.41 2.79
C GLY A 300 -9.24 -15.73 3.52
N THR A 301 -10.16 -16.56 3.00
CA THR A 301 -10.38 -17.94 3.47
C THR A 301 -9.70 -19.00 2.60
N ALA A 302 -9.11 -18.61 1.46
CA ALA A 302 -8.68 -19.52 0.40
C ALA A 302 -7.22 -19.33 -0.02
N THR A 303 -6.29 -19.11 0.90
CA THR A 303 -4.89 -19.46 0.61
C THR A 303 -4.75 -20.98 0.63
N ARG A 304 -5.22 -21.64 -0.43
CA ARG A 304 -4.89 -23.06 -0.65
C ARG A 304 -3.39 -23.13 -0.85
N VAL A 305 -2.70 -23.75 0.09
CA VAL A 305 -1.26 -24.03 0.04
C VAL A 305 -0.89 -24.52 -1.36
N PRO A 306 0.09 -23.88 -2.04
CA PRO A 306 0.51 -24.25 -3.37
C PRO A 306 0.82 -25.75 -3.47
N ARG A 307 0.41 -26.40 -4.57
CA ARG A 307 0.59 -27.85 -4.76
C ARG A 307 2.07 -28.28 -4.68
N TRP A 308 3.02 -27.40 -4.98
CA TRP A 308 4.46 -27.67 -4.85
C TRP A 308 4.94 -27.80 -3.38
N LEU A 309 4.22 -27.21 -2.42
CA LEU A 309 4.57 -27.21 -1.00
C LEU A 309 4.09 -28.51 -0.37
N LYS A 310 2.95 -29.04 -0.84
CA LYS A 310 2.47 -30.38 -0.49
C LYS A 310 3.38 -31.51 -1.01
N ARG A 311 4.15 -31.28 -2.08
CA ARG A 311 5.11 -32.27 -2.61
C ARG A 311 6.43 -32.35 -1.83
N ARG A 312 6.84 -31.27 -1.17
CA ARG A 312 8.10 -31.23 -0.39
C ARG A 312 7.95 -31.58 1.10
N GLN A 313 6.73 -31.71 1.60
CA GLN A 313 6.46 -32.24 2.96
C GLN A 313 6.25 -33.76 2.98
N ARG A 314 6.46 -34.44 1.84
CA ARG A 314 6.37 -35.91 1.70
C ARG A 314 7.73 -36.57 1.38
N ILE A 315 8.83 -35.85 1.53
CA ILE A 315 10.20 -36.36 1.37
C ILE A 315 10.96 -36.08 2.66
#